data_AF-X1UZE3-F1
#
_entry.id   AF-X1UZE3-F1
#
_cell.length_a   1.000
_cell.length_b   1.000
_cell.length_c   1.000
_cell.angle_alpha   90.00
_cell.angle_beta   90.00
_cell.angle_gamma   90.00
#
_symmetry.space_group_name_H-M   'P 1'
#
loop_
_entity.id
_entity.type
_entity.pdbx_description
1 polymer ?
#
loop_
_entity_poly.entity_id
_entity_poly.type
_entity_poly.pdbx_seq_one_letter_code
_entity_poly.pdbx_strand_id
1 'polypeptide(L)'
;DSMNWFPESLAKTGERLGIPKMMIDFETCSQQELIDYCRNDVLIDFENFKQFIRFLVGNTISRLCYTRASTAMAAYLLRHYHTPIYIHNNAEAIKLERESYKGGRCECFFIGEPDYKSFYVLDVNSLYPFVMRNN
;
A
#
# COMPACT_ATOMS: atom_id res chain seq x y z
N ASP A 1 1.50 13.96 -3.92
CA ASP A 1 0.87 12.84 -4.62
C ASP A 1 0.32 11.86 -3.58
N SER A 2 -1.00 11.69 -3.54
CA SER A 2 -1.70 10.77 -2.62
C SER A 2 -1.51 9.31 -3.01
N MET A 3 -1.16 9.00 -4.27
CA MET A 3 -0.94 7.62 -4.73
C MET A 3 0.31 6.97 -4.13
N ASN A 4 1.26 7.77 -3.64
CA ASN A 4 2.40 7.29 -2.85
C ASN A 4 2.00 6.61 -1.53
N TRP A 5 0.76 6.85 -1.11
CA TRP A 5 0.18 6.37 0.14
C TRP A 5 -0.97 5.41 -0.09
N PHE A 6 -1.87 5.78 -1.01
CA PHE A 6 -3.08 5.05 -1.31
C PHE A 6 -3.07 4.64 -2.79
N PRO A 7 -2.55 3.45 -3.14
CA PRO A 7 -2.48 2.98 -4.52
C PRO A 7 -3.84 2.45 -5.01
N GLU A 8 -4.86 3.29 -4.92
CA GLU A 8 -6.23 3.00 -5.34
C GLU A 8 -6.84 4.24 -6.00
N SER A 9 -7.89 4.04 -6.80
CA SER A 9 -8.60 5.18 -7.39
C SER A 9 -9.42 5.90 -6.33
N LEU A 10 -9.58 7.22 -6.49
CA LEU A 10 -10.38 8.04 -5.58
C LEU A 10 -11.83 7.53 -5.45
N ALA A 11 -12.38 6.94 -6.52
CA ALA A 11 -13.70 6.30 -6.50
C ALA A 11 -13.77 5.13 -5.51
N LYS A 12 -12.77 4.23 -5.54
CA LYS A 12 -12.68 3.10 -4.59
C LYS A 12 -12.44 3.59 -3.16
N THR A 13 -11.62 4.62 -2.99
CA THR A 13 -11.45 5.29 -1.69
C THR A 13 -12.78 5.81 -1.16
N GLY A 14 -13.55 6.50 -2.00
CA GLY A 14 -14.87 7.04 -1.65
C GLY A 14 -15.85 5.95 -1.22
N GLU A 15 -15.93 4.85 -1.97
CA GLU A 15 -16.75 3.68 -1.61
C GLU A 15 -16.36 3.12 -0.23
N ARG A 16 -15.07 2.92 0.02
CA ARG A 16 -14.54 2.43 1.31
C ARG A 16 -14.86 3.37 2.48
N LEU A 17 -14.92 4.68 2.24
CA LEU A 17 -15.23 5.69 3.25
C LEU A 17 -16.73 5.95 3.41
N GLY A 18 -17.59 5.39 2.55
CA GLY A 18 -19.01 5.71 2.50
C GLY A 18 -19.32 7.11 1.95
N ILE A 19 -18.39 7.68 1.16
CA ILE A 19 -18.53 8.97 0.47
C ILE A 19 -18.34 8.71 -1.03
N PRO A 20 -19.38 8.23 -1.75
CA PRO A 20 -19.24 7.90 -3.15
C PRO A 20 -18.76 9.10 -3.97
N LYS A 21 -17.83 8.83 -4.89
CA LYS A 21 -17.36 9.83 -5.85
C LYS A 21 -18.49 10.19 -6.81
N MET A 22 -18.71 11.48 -7.01
CA MET A 22 -19.69 11.98 -7.98
C MET A 22 -19.29 11.62 -9.42
N MET A 23 -20.29 11.35 -10.26
CA MET A 23 -20.12 11.23 -11.71
C MET A 23 -20.34 12.60 -12.34
N ILE A 24 -19.54 12.97 -13.34
CA ILE A 24 -19.69 14.23 -14.07
C ILE A 24 -19.43 14.01 -15.56
N ASP A 25 -20.21 14.68 -16.39
CA ASP A 25 -19.94 14.83 -17.81
C ASP A 25 -19.24 16.17 -18.04
N PHE A 26 -17.95 16.13 -18.35
CA PHE A 26 -17.13 17.34 -18.52
C PHE A 26 -17.51 18.17 -19.75
N GLU A 27 -18.22 17.59 -20.72
CA GLU A 27 -18.62 18.31 -21.94
C GLU A 27 -19.89 19.15 -21.74
N THR A 28 -20.74 18.76 -20.78
CA THR A 28 -22.08 19.35 -20.62
C THR A 28 -22.36 19.94 -19.24
N CYS A 29 -21.49 19.70 -18.25
CA CYS A 29 -21.71 20.21 -16.89
C CYS A 29 -21.71 21.74 -16.80
N SER A 30 -22.53 22.26 -15.88
CA SER A 30 -22.46 23.64 -15.44
C SER A 30 -21.25 23.88 -14.54
N GLN A 31 -20.85 25.15 -14.41
CA GLN A 31 -19.79 25.54 -13.49
C GLN A 31 -20.09 25.14 -12.04
N GLN A 32 -21.35 25.18 -11.62
CA GLN A 32 -21.76 24.82 -10.27
C GLN A 32 -21.60 23.31 -10.01
N GLU A 33 -22.03 22.46 -10.96
CA GLU A 33 -21.82 21.01 -10.88
C GLU A 33 -20.34 20.65 -10.82
N LEU A 34 -19.50 21.32 -11.61
CA LEU A 34 -18.05 21.12 -11.59
C LEU A 34 -17.43 21.51 -10.24
N ILE A 35 -17.89 22.61 -9.63
CA ILE A 35 -17.46 23.01 -8.28
C ILE A 35 -17.82 21.95 -7.25
N ASP A 36 -19.04 21.42 -7.30
CA ASP A 36 -19.52 20.44 -6.33
C ASP A 36 -18.84 19.08 -6.51
N TYR A 37 -18.57 18.66 -7.75
CA TYR A 37 -17.72 17.51 -8.07
C TYR A 37 -16.29 17.67 -7.50
N CYS A 38 -15.65 18.81 -7.74
CA CYS A 38 -14.30 19.07 -7.22
C CYS A 38 -14.27 19.09 -5.67
N ARG A 39 -15.32 19.62 -5.02
CA ARG A 39 -15.46 19.57 -3.56
C ARG A 39 -15.63 18.14 -3.05
N ASN A 40 -16.43 17.32 -3.73
CA ASN A 40 -16.59 15.90 -3.39
C ASN A 40 -15.25 15.15 -3.48
N ASP A 41 -14.46 15.38 -4.53
CA ASP A 41 -13.13 14.77 -4.69
C ASP A 41 -12.18 15.13 -3.54
N VAL A 42 -12.11 16.42 -3.20
CA VAL A 42 -11.26 16.90 -2.12
C VAL A 42 -11.75 16.37 -0.76
N LEU A 43 -13.07 16.26 -0.56
CA LEU A 43 -13.64 15.71 0.67
C LEU A 43 -13.25 14.24 0.87
N ILE A 44 -13.29 13.43 -0.19
CA ILE A 44 -12.88 12.02 -0.13
C ILE A 44 -11.41 11.92 0.28
N ASP A 45 -10.51 12.68 -0.36
CA ASP A 45 -9.08 12.63 -0.03
C ASP A 45 -8.82 13.17 1.39
N PHE A 46 -9.49 14.25 1.79
CA PHE A 46 -9.40 14.82 3.12
C PHE A 46 -9.79 13.83 4.22
N GLU A 47 -10.94 13.16 4.09
CA GLU A 47 -11.38 12.16 5.08
C GLU A 47 -10.47 10.93 5.08
N ASN A 48 -9.92 10.53 3.93
CA ASN A 48 -8.94 9.45 3.85
C ASN A 48 -7.66 9.78 4.64
N PHE A 49 -7.08 10.96 4.40
CA PHE A 49 -5.88 11.42 5.11
C PHE A 49 -6.14 11.63 6.60
N LYS A 50 -7.33 12.11 6.98
CA LYS A 50 -7.71 12.28 8.38
C LYS A 50 -7.75 10.95 9.13
N GLN A 51 -8.29 9.88 8.54
CA GLN A 51 -8.20 8.53 9.12
C GLN A 51 -6.75 8.04 9.19
N PHE A 52 -5.98 8.27 8.14
CA PHE A 52 -4.58 7.86 8.11
C PHE A 52 -3.73 8.56 9.17
N ILE A 53 -3.90 9.87 9.36
CA ILE A 53 -3.22 10.64 10.42
C ILE A 53 -3.59 10.11 11.81
N ARG A 54 -4.87 9.78 12.04
CA ARG A 54 -5.31 9.15 13.30
C ARG A 54 -4.60 7.82 13.54
N PHE A 55 -4.44 6.99 12.50
CA PHE A 55 -3.67 5.75 12.57
C PHE A 55 -2.20 6.03 12.93
N LEU A 56 -1.55 6.98 12.26
CA LEU A 56 -0.14 7.32 12.51
C LEU A 56 0.09 7.79 13.96
N VAL A 57 -0.76 8.71 14.44
CA VAL A 57 -0.69 9.24 15.81
C VAL A 57 -0.99 8.13 16.82
N GLY A 58 -2.04 7.34 16.59
CA GLY A 58 -2.44 6.24 17.49
C GLY A 58 -1.39 5.15 17.62
N ASN A 59 -0.56 4.93 16.58
CA ASN A 59 0.53 3.94 16.58
C ASN A 59 1.90 4.56 16.88
N THR A 60 1.96 5.86 17.21
CA THR A 60 3.21 6.60 17.46
C THR A 60 4.26 6.45 16.35
N ILE A 61 3.82 6.59 15.10
CA ILE A 61 4.74 6.62 13.95
C ILE A 61 5.32 8.04 13.85
N SER A 62 6.64 8.18 14.07
CA SER A 62 7.30 9.48 14.29
C SER A 62 7.24 10.44 13.12
N ARG A 63 7.22 9.94 11.88
CA ARG A 63 7.39 10.77 10.69
C ARG A 63 6.60 10.25 9.51
N LEU A 64 5.74 11.11 8.98
CA LEU A 64 5.15 10.98 7.65
C LEU A 64 6.19 11.37 6.59
N CYS A 65 6.71 10.41 5.85
CA CYS A 65 7.65 10.63 4.75
C CYS A 65 6.93 10.84 3.40
N TYR A 66 7.65 11.03 2.30
CA TYR A 66 7.02 11.16 0.98
C TYR A 66 6.30 9.89 0.49
N THR A 67 6.69 8.72 0.99
CA THR A 67 6.13 7.41 0.60
C THR A 67 5.80 6.56 1.81
N ARG A 68 4.89 5.59 1.62
CA ARG A 68 4.58 4.56 2.61
C ARG A 68 5.80 3.73 3.03
N ALA A 69 6.70 3.41 2.10
CA ALA A 69 7.90 2.64 2.39
C ALA A 69 8.87 3.41 3.32
N SER A 70 9.15 4.68 3.00
CA SER A 70 10.01 5.52 3.84
C SER A 70 9.42 5.78 5.21
N THR A 71 8.09 5.80 5.34
CA THR A 71 7.42 5.95 6.64
C THR A 71 7.44 4.67 7.45
N ALA A 72 7.23 3.51 6.82
CA ALA A 72 7.39 2.21 7.47
C ALA A 72 8.83 2.04 8.01
N MET A 73 9.85 2.44 7.23
CA MET A 73 11.23 2.42 7.70
C MET A 73 11.47 3.41 8.86
N ALA A 74 10.89 4.61 8.82
CA ALA A 74 10.98 5.55 9.93
C ALA A 74 10.34 5.01 11.21
N ALA A 75 9.20 4.32 11.10
CA ALA A 75 8.54 3.65 12.22
C ALA A 75 9.42 2.52 12.79
N TYR A 76 10.00 1.69 11.91
CA TYR A 76 10.92 0.63 12.30
C TYR A 76 12.15 1.18 13.04
N LEU A 77 12.80 2.20 12.49
CA LEU A 77 14.00 2.81 13.09
C LEU A 77 13.74 3.42 14.47
N LEU A 78 12.54 3.95 14.71
CA LEU A 78 12.18 4.57 15.99
C LEU A 78 12.02 3.57 17.13
N ARG A 79 11.41 2.41 16.87
CA ARG A 79 10.93 1.49 17.94
C ARG A 79 11.39 0.05 17.82
N HIS A 80 11.94 -0.33 16.68
CA HIS A 80 12.21 -1.73 16.34
C HIS A 80 13.65 -1.97 15.88
N TYR A 81 14.50 -0.94 15.86
CA TYR A 81 15.91 -1.03 15.52
C TYR A 81 16.74 -1.50 16.72
N HIS A 82 16.62 -2.78 17.02
CA HIS A 82 17.37 -3.44 18.10
C HIS A 82 18.72 -3.97 17.64
N THR A 83 18.87 -4.20 16.32
CA THR A 83 20.07 -4.76 15.70
C THR A 83 20.63 -3.79 14.66
N PRO A 84 21.93 -3.45 14.71
CA PRO A 84 22.53 -2.57 13.73
C PRO A 84 22.41 -3.09 12.29
N ILE A 85 21.99 -2.23 11.36
CA ILE A 85 21.99 -2.52 9.93
C ILE A 85 23.32 -2.01 9.36
N TYR A 86 24.13 -2.93 8.83
CA TYR A 86 25.40 -2.61 8.18
C TYR A 86 25.19 -2.40 6.68
N ILE A 87 25.86 -1.39 6.12
CA ILE A 87 25.83 -1.08 4.69
C ILE A 87 27.27 -1.06 4.20
N HIS A 88 27.57 -1.78 3.11
CA HIS A 88 28.86 -1.73 2.42
C HIS A 88 28.71 -1.19 1.01
N ASN A 89 29.83 -0.86 0.38
CA ASN A 89 29.91 -0.33 -0.99
C ASN A 89 30.72 -1.22 -1.93
N ASN A 90 31.04 -2.47 -1.54
CA ASN A 90 31.66 -3.45 -2.43
C ASN A 90 30.72 -3.79 -3.59
N ALA A 91 31.08 -3.36 -4.81
CA ALA A 91 30.23 -3.49 -5.99
C ALA A 91 30.02 -4.95 -6.44
N GLU A 92 31.04 -5.81 -6.29
CA GLU A 92 30.94 -7.23 -6.65
C GLU A 92 29.98 -7.96 -5.73
N ALA A 93 30.07 -7.70 -4.41
CA ALA A 93 29.16 -8.24 -3.42
C ALA A 93 27.71 -7.76 -3.66
N ILE A 94 27.51 -6.46 -3.88
CA ILE A 94 26.18 -5.89 -4.17
C ILE A 94 25.56 -6.52 -5.42
N LYS A 95 26.37 -6.75 -6.47
CA LYS A 95 25.90 -7.42 -7.68
C LYS A 95 25.44 -8.84 -7.39
N LEU A 96 26.27 -9.61 -6.67
CA LEU A 96 25.93 -10.98 -6.29
C LEU A 96 24.66 -11.05 -5.42
N GLU A 97 24.53 -10.15 -4.44
CA GLU A 97 23.35 -10.04 -3.57
C GLU A 97 22.08 -9.77 -4.37
N ARG A 98 22.14 -8.81 -5.30
CA ARG A 98 21.02 -8.48 -6.19
C ARG A 98 20.66 -9.62 -7.14
N GLU A 99 21.66 -10.33 -7.66
CA GLU A 99 21.44 -11.52 -8.49
C GLU A 99 20.82 -12.68 -7.69
N SER A 100 21.15 -12.77 -6.40
CA SER A 100 20.61 -13.78 -5.48
C SER A 100 19.22 -13.45 -4.94
N TYR A 101 18.83 -12.17 -4.91
CA TYR A 101 17.53 -11.73 -4.43
C TYR A 101 16.40 -12.17 -5.37
N LYS A 102 15.61 -13.16 -4.92
CA LYS A 102 14.44 -13.68 -5.66
C LYS A 102 13.14 -13.21 -5.00
N GLY A 103 12.11 -13.00 -5.82
CA GLY A 103 10.76 -12.66 -5.36
C GLY A 103 9.98 -13.87 -4.83
N GLY A 104 8.66 -13.70 -4.68
CA GLY A 104 7.77 -14.80 -4.30
C GLY A 104 7.71 -15.89 -5.38
N ARG A 105 7.58 -17.16 -4.95
CA ARG A 105 7.40 -18.31 -5.85
C ARG A 105 5.98 -18.30 -6.40
N CYS A 106 5.83 -18.27 -7.72
CA CYS A 106 4.56 -18.38 -8.42
C CYS A 106 4.76 -19.37 -9.58
N GLU A 107 4.03 -20.47 -9.57
CA GLU A 107 4.10 -21.47 -10.63
C GLU A 107 2.73 -22.11 -10.87
N CYS A 108 2.56 -22.69 -12.05
CA CYS A 108 1.37 -23.43 -12.41
C CYS A 108 1.61 -24.91 -12.07
N PHE A 109 1.01 -25.40 -10.98
CA PHE A 109 1.14 -26.81 -10.58
C PHE A 109 0.31 -27.76 -11.47
N PHE A 110 -0.65 -27.26 -12.25
CA PHE A 110 -1.52 -28.04 -13.12
C PHE A 110 -2.04 -27.20 -14.29
N ILE A 111 -1.94 -27.70 -15.52
CA ILE A 111 -2.45 -27.07 -16.75
C ILE A 111 -3.55 -27.94 -17.34
N GLY A 112 -4.74 -27.39 -17.53
CA GLY A 112 -5.92 -28.08 -18.07
C GLY A 112 -7.16 -27.81 -17.24
N GLU A 113 -8.22 -28.58 -17.47
CA GLU A 113 -9.44 -28.55 -16.68
C GLU A 113 -9.38 -29.60 -15.57
N PRO A 114 -9.23 -29.20 -14.30
CA PRO A 114 -9.24 -30.14 -13.20
C PRO A 114 -10.63 -30.78 -13.05
N ASP A 115 -10.67 -32.09 -12.82
CA ASP A 115 -11.89 -32.88 -12.61
C ASP A 115 -12.40 -32.88 -11.15
N TYR A 116 -11.76 -32.07 -10.29
CA TYR A 116 -12.14 -31.95 -8.88
C TYR A 116 -13.49 -31.24 -8.71
N LYS A 117 -14.32 -31.74 -7.79
CA LYS A 117 -15.61 -31.13 -7.45
C LYS A 117 -15.49 -29.85 -6.63
N SER A 118 -14.36 -29.62 -5.97
CA SER A 118 -14.17 -28.49 -5.06
C SER A 118 -12.71 -28.09 -4.98
N PHE A 119 -12.49 -26.79 -4.80
CA PHE A 119 -11.17 -26.18 -4.69
C PHE A 119 -11.09 -25.40 -3.38
N TYR A 120 -9.93 -25.45 -2.74
CA TYR A 120 -9.63 -24.69 -1.54
C TYR A 120 -8.44 -23.77 -1.80
N VAL A 121 -8.57 -22.52 -1.39
CA VAL A 121 -7.49 -21.54 -1.44
C VAL A 121 -7.11 -21.18 -0.01
N LEU A 122 -5.83 -21.30 0.31
CA LEU A 122 -5.27 -20.99 1.61
C LEU A 122 -4.25 -19.86 1.44
N ASP A 123 -4.25 -18.90 2.37
CA ASP A 123 -3.34 -17.75 2.37
C ASP A 123 -2.70 -17.60 3.75
N VAL A 124 -1.44 -17.17 3.78
CA VAL A 124 -0.69 -16.96 5.02
C VAL A 124 -0.81 -15.51 5.44
N ASN A 125 -1.46 -15.29 6.59
CA ASN A 125 -1.60 -13.97 7.19
C ASN A 125 -0.23 -13.29 7.39
N SER A 126 0.05 -12.28 6.56
CA SER A 126 1.28 -11.47 6.65
C SER A 126 2.57 -12.31 6.59
N LEU A 127 2.72 -13.13 5.55
CA LEU A 127 3.85 -14.04 5.33
C LEU A 127 5.24 -13.44 5.65
N TYR A 128 5.64 -12.34 4.99
CA TYR A 128 6.96 -11.75 5.20
C TYR A 128 7.16 -11.20 6.62
N PRO A 129 6.24 -10.39 7.19
CA PRO A 129 6.33 -10.00 8.60
C PRO A 129 6.42 -11.17 9.57
N PHE A 130 5.69 -12.27 9.33
CA PHE A 130 5.74 -13.46 10.16
C PHE A 130 7.14 -14.10 10.15
N VAL A 131 7.76 -14.23 8.97
CA VAL A 131 9.13 -14.74 8.83
C VAL A 131 10.14 -13.78 9.46
N MET A 132 10.02 -12.47 9.24
CA MET A 132 10.93 -11.46 9.80
C MET A 132 10.92 -11.42 11.33
N ARG A 133 9.77 -11.72 11.97
CA ARG A 133 9.65 -11.74 13.44
C ARG A 133 10.43 -12.87 14.10
N ASN A 134 10.55 -14.01 13.41
CA ASN A 134 11.08 -15.26 13.97
C ASN A 134 12.52 -15.58 13.53
N ASN A 135 13.15 -14.70 12.75
CA ASN A 135 14.59 -14.75 12.44
C ASN A 135 15.36 -13.88 13.42
#